data_AF-A0A7X3K0I9-F1
#
_entry.id   AF-A0A7X3K0I9-F1
#
_cell.length_a   1.000
_cell.length_b   1.000
_cell.length_c   1.000
_cell.angle_alpha   90.00
_cell.angle_beta   90.00
_cell.angle_gamma   90.00
#
_symmetry.space_group_name_H-M   'P 1'
#
loop_
_entity.id
_entity.type
_entity.pdbx_description
1 polymer ?
#
loop_
_entity_poly.entity_id
_entity_poly.type
_entity_poly.pdbx_seq_one_letter_code
_entity_poly.pdbx_strand_id
1 'polypeptide(L)'
;MDKKEQKTVEVFFHATISYLVRSANRSHAMEAAQAQLNESCIQLGQLRLVNEQGMAKWFQVEKLEELEWTEAQDMRDSNRYKVSGQVKLRLSLQTTDKVEKELKMNSFRLPKSMIHDHTVWVIPTISHPAFVSVTSQSLHVIPAVEKVAVYSKVG
;
A
#
# COMPACT_ATOMS: atom_id res chain seq x y z
N MET A 1 18.28 26.49 -19.74
CA MET A 1 17.87 25.12 -19.38
C MET A 1 17.50 25.15 -17.91
N ASP A 2 16.21 25.26 -17.60
CA ASP A 2 15.75 25.24 -16.21
C ASP A 2 15.96 23.85 -15.62
N LYS A 3 16.92 23.74 -14.70
CA LYS A 3 17.03 22.59 -13.80
C LYS A 3 15.77 22.60 -12.94
N LYS A 4 14.73 21.86 -13.35
CA LYS A 4 13.58 21.61 -12.48
C LYS A 4 14.11 20.90 -11.24
N GLU A 5 13.98 21.55 -10.10
CA GLU A 5 14.39 21.03 -8.81
C GLU A 5 13.58 19.75 -8.54
N GLN A 6 14.26 18.60 -8.57
CA GLN A 6 13.66 17.31 -8.27
C GLN A 6 13.50 17.22 -6.75
N LYS A 7 12.27 17.02 -6.30
CA LYS A 7 11.91 16.86 -4.88
C LYS A 7 11.41 15.45 -4.64
N THR A 8 11.65 14.91 -3.45
CA THR A 8 11.04 13.66 -3.02
C THR A 8 9.86 13.99 -2.13
N VAL A 9 8.68 13.51 -2.50
CA VAL A 9 7.48 13.60 -1.67
C VAL A 9 7.24 12.25 -1.03
N GLU A 10 6.94 12.26 0.27
CA GLU A 10 6.54 11.07 1.01
C GLU A 10 5.02 11.04 1.15
N VAL A 11 4.46 9.84 1.05
CA VAL A 11 3.01 9.63 1.19
C VAL A 11 2.75 8.37 2.01
N PHE A 12 1.70 8.37 2.82
CA PHE A 12 1.20 7.18 3.49
C PHE A 12 0.02 6.62 2.71
N PHE A 13 0.13 5.36 2.32
CA PHE A 13 -0.96 4.59 1.72
C PHE A 13 -1.56 3.67 2.77
N HIS A 14 -2.87 3.72 2.92
CA HIS A 14 -3.62 2.88 3.85
C HIS A 14 -4.63 2.07 3.04
N ALA A 15 -4.77 0.78 3.35
CA ALA A 15 -5.75 -0.08 2.74
C ALA A 15 -6.35 -1.06 3.76
N THR A 16 -7.67 -1.22 3.72
CA THR A 16 -8.32 -2.38 4.34
C THR A 16 -8.34 -3.50 3.32
N ILE A 17 -7.80 -4.65 3.71
CA ILE A 17 -7.63 -5.81 2.83
C ILE A 17 -8.38 -7.01 3.37
N SER A 18 -8.71 -7.95 2.49
CA SER A 18 -9.18 -9.27 2.86
C SER A 18 -8.43 -10.36 2.10
N TYR A 19 -7.98 -11.37 2.82
CA TYR A 19 -7.20 -12.49 2.32
C TYR A 19 -7.96 -13.80 2.55
N LEU A 20 -8.02 -14.66 1.52
CA LEU A 20 -8.69 -15.95 1.61
C LEU A 20 -7.71 -17.03 2.02
N VAL A 21 -8.00 -17.71 3.13
CA VAL A 21 -7.19 -18.82 3.65
C VAL A 21 -8.05 -20.06 3.83
N ARG A 22 -7.42 -21.23 3.76
CA ARG A 22 -8.04 -22.49 4.15
C ARG A 22 -7.59 -22.86 5.54
N SER A 23 -8.54 -23.14 6.44
CA SER A 23 -8.24 -23.52 7.81
C SER A 23 -9.39 -24.28 8.45
N ALA A 24 -9.09 -25.05 9.50
CA ALA A 24 -10.07 -25.88 10.20
C ALA A 24 -11.05 -25.07 11.07
N ASN A 25 -10.62 -23.89 11.55
CA ASN A 25 -11.43 -23.02 12.37
C ASN A 25 -10.96 -21.57 12.26
N ARG A 26 -11.73 -20.65 12.85
CA ARG A 26 -11.47 -19.21 12.85
C ARG A 26 -10.10 -18.82 13.40
N SER A 27 -9.68 -19.42 14.52
CA SER A 27 -8.39 -19.08 15.16
C SER A 27 -7.21 -19.47 14.28
N HIS A 28 -7.21 -20.71 13.78
CA HIS A 28 -6.21 -21.18 12.84
C HIS A 28 -6.25 -20.42 11.50
N ALA A 29 -7.37 -19.81 11.12
CA ALA A 29 -7.44 -18.95 9.94
C ALA A 29 -6.65 -17.65 10.13
N MET A 30 -6.77 -17.01 11.31
CA MET A 30 -5.98 -15.83 11.66
C MET A 30 -4.48 -16.15 11.66
N GLU A 31 -4.10 -17.26 12.30
CA GLU A 31 -2.71 -17.73 12.33
C GLU A 31 -2.19 -18.04 10.92
N ALA A 32 -2.99 -18.69 10.08
CA ALA A 32 -2.62 -18.98 8.70
C ALA A 32 -2.41 -17.70 7.87
N ALA A 33 -3.27 -16.69 8.03
CA ALA A 33 -3.09 -15.40 7.36
C ALA A 33 -1.81 -14.70 7.82
N GLN A 34 -1.54 -14.67 9.14
CA GLN A 34 -0.31 -14.12 9.69
C GLN A 34 0.93 -14.88 9.22
N ALA A 35 0.88 -16.22 9.14
CA ALA A 35 2.02 -17.01 8.70
C ALA A 35 2.33 -16.83 7.21
N GLN A 36 1.29 -16.73 6.37
CA GLN A 36 1.42 -16.63 4.91
C GLN A 36 1.68 -15.21 4.42
N LEU A 37 1.15 -14.22 5.12
CA LEU A 37 1.27 -12.81 4.78
C LEU A 37 1.52 -11.99 6.06
N ASN A 38 2.80 -11.72 6.31
CA ASN A 38 3.31 -10.85 7.36
C ASN A 38 4.43 -9.95 6.80
N GLU A 39 4.92 -9.05 7.64
CA GLU A 39 5.94 -8.07 7.25
C GLU A 39 7.23 -8.70 6.73
N SER A 40 7.66 -9.84 7.29
CA SER A 40 8.92 -10.48 6.92
C SER A 40 8.89 -11.18 5.57
N CYS A 41 7.70 -11.54 5.07
CA CYS A 41 7.58 -12.22 3.79
C CYS A 41 7.27 -11.28 2.62
N ILE A 42 6.81 -10.04 2.88
CA ILE A 42 6.45 -9.07 1.84
C ILE A 42 7.71 -8.52 1.19
N GLN A 43 7.75 -8.55 -0.14
CA GLN A 43 8.81 -7.91 -0.90
C GLN A 43 8.41 -6.47 -1.23
N LEU A 44 9.11 -5.51 -0.62
CA LEU A 44 8.95 -4.10 -0.92
C LEU A 44 9.48 -3.81 -2.32
N GLY A 45 8.76 -3.00 -3.08
CA GLY A 45 9.07 -2.69 -4.47
C GLY A 45 8.41 -1.40 -4.90
N GLN A 46 7.73 -1.42 -6.04
CA GLN A 46 6.97 -0.27 -6.51
C GLN A 46 5.47 -0.54 -6.45
N LEU A 47 4.70 0.50 -6.12
CA LEU A 47 3.25 0.47 -6.09
C LEU A 47 2.70 1.39 -7.19
N ARG A 48 1.89 0.83 -8.10
CA ARG A 48 1.18 1.61 -9.11
C ARG A 48 -0.15 2.09 -8.56
N LEU A 49 -0.34 3.41 -8.51
CA LEU A 49 -1.63 4.01 -8.18
C LEU A 49 -2.14 4.81 -9.38
N VAL A 50 -3.46 4.86 -9.53
CA VAL A 50 -4.19 5.58 -10.58
C VAL A 50 -5.14 6.59 -9.96
N ASN A 51 -5.30 7.76 -10.58
CA ASN A 51 -6.34 8.71 -10.20
C ASN A 51 -7.64 8.46 -11.00
N GLU A 52 -8.67 9.26 -10.72
CA GLU A 52 -9.98 9.18 -11.39
C GLU A 52 -9.93 9.49 -12.90
N GLN A 53 -8.89 10.19 -13.36
CA GLN A 53 -8.66 10.49 -14.77
C GLN A 53 -7.87 9.38 -15.49
N GLY A 54 -7.57 8.27 -14.81
CA GLY A 54 -6.78 7.17 -15.34
C GLY A 54 -5.26 7.42 -15.39
N MET A 55 -4.79 8.55 -14.87
CA MET A 55 -3.36 8.85 -14.78
C MET A 55 -2.71 7.95 -13.74
N ALA A 56 -1.72 7.16 -14.19
CA ALA A 56 -0.95 6.27 -13.32
C ALA A 56 0.35 6.94 -12.84
N LYS A 57 0.72 6.69 -11.59
CA LYS A 57 2.05 6.99 -11.04
C LYS A 57 2.60 5.76 -10.30
N TRP A 58 3.91 5.61 -10.36
CA TRP A 58 4.64 4.53 -9.68
C TRP A 58 5.35 5.11 -8.46
N PHE A 59 4.96 4.64 -7.29
CA PHE A 59 5.55 5.03 -6.02
C PHE A 59 6.55 3.97 -5.58
N GLN A 60 7.68 4.39 -5.05
CA GLN A 60 8.58 3.48 -4.36
C GLN A 60 8.00 3.15 -2.99
N VAL A 61 7.93 1.88 -2.63
CA VAL A 61 7.56 1.46 -1.27
C VAL A 61 8.82 1.53 -0.42
N GLU A 62 8.85 2.47 0.52
CA GLU A 62 9.99 2.66 1.44
C GLU A 62 9.90 1.70 2.62
N LYS A 63 8.68 1.55 3.16
CA LYS A 63 8.45 0.75 4.37
C LYS A 63 7.02 0.26 4.46
N LEU A 64 6.85 -0.96 4.96
CA LEU A 64 5.60 -1.42 5.54
C LEU A 64 5.54 -0.94 6.99
N GLU A 65 4.64 0.00 7.27
CA GLU A 65 4.49 0.57 8.61
C GLU A 65 3.62 -0.31 9.51
N GLU A 66 2.64 -1.00 8.91
CA GLU A 66 1.67 -1.80 9.65
C GLU A 66 1.05 -2.85 8.74
N LEU A 67 0.92 -4.08 9.25
CA LEU A 67 0.04 -5.12 8.72
C LEU A 67 -0.61 -5.85 9.89
N GLU A 68 -1.90 -5.61 10.09
CA GLU A 68 -2.67 -6.18 11.20
C GLU A 68 -3.91 -6.92 10.69
N TRP A 69 -4.05 -8.19 11.09
CA TRP A 69 -5.26 -8.98 10.85
C TRP A 69 -6.22 -8.80 12.04
N THR A 70 -7.48 -8.50 11.76
CA THR A 70 -8.46 -8.12 12.79
C THR A 70 -9.63 -9.08 12.91
N GLU A 71 -10.02 -9.73 11.81
CA GLU A 71 -11.20 -10.59 11.80
C GLU A 71 -11.05 -11.76 10.83
N ALA A 72 -11.58 -12.92 11.20
CA ALA A 72 -11.77 -14.05 10.28
C ALA A 72 -13.25 -14.40 10.20
N GLN A 73 -13.80 -14.37 8.99
CA GLN A 73 -15.18 -14.70 8.68
C GLN A 73 -15.24 -16.05 7.94
N ASP A 74 -16.02 -16.97 8.46
CA ASP A 74 -16.30 -18.24 7.79
C ASP A 74 -17.12 -17.99 6.51
N MET A 75 -16.63 -18.50 5.38
CA MET A 75 -17.30 -18.36 4.08
C MET A 75 -18.38 -19.43 3.86
N ARG A 76 -18.65 -20.28 4.86
CA ARG A 76 -19.64 -21.38 4.87
C ARG A 76 -19.42 -22.47 3.83
N ASP A 77 -18.36 -22.34 3.04
CA ASP A 77 -17.96 -23.27 2.01
C ASP A 77 -16.52 -23.76 2.23
N SER A 78 -16.36 -25.07 2.41
CA SER A 78 -15.07 -25.77 2.22
C SER A 78 -13.90 -25.30 3.10
N ASN A 79 -14.10 -25.09 4.41
CA ASN A 79 -13.05 -24.69 5.35
C ASN A 79 -12.29 -23.42 4.91
N ARG A 80 -13.00 -22.49 4.25
CA ARG A 80 -12.44 -21.23 3.78
C ARG A 80 -12.86 -20.10 4.71
N TYR A 81 -11.89 -19.28 5.04
CA TYR A 81 -12.08 -18.09 5.84
C TYR A 81 -11.61 -16.88 5.04
N LYS A 82 -12.41 -15.81 5.09
CA LYS A 82 -12.00 -14.48 4.66
C LYS A 82 -11.44 -13.76 5.89
N VAL A 83 -10.14 -13.52 5.88
CA VAL A 83 -9.43 -12.82 6.95
C VAL A 83 -9.26 -11.36 6.55
N SER A 84 -9.87 -10.46 7.31
CA SER A 84 -9.81 -9.01 7.10
C SER A 84 -8.68 -8.41 7.94
N GLY A 85 -8.05 -7.38 7.39
CA GLY A 85 -6.97 -6.68 8.05
C GLY A 85 -6.71 -5.31 7.42
N GLN A 86 -5.68 -4.65 7.93
CA GLN A 86 -5.25 -3.34 7.47
C GLN A 86 -3.78 -3.38 7.10
N VAL A 87 -3.42 -2.62 6.07
CA VAL A 87 -2.04 -2.41 5.63
C VAL A 87 -1.78 -0.91 5.54
N LYS A 88 -0.65 -0.49 6.10
CA LYS A 88 -0.12 0.86 5.99
C LYS A 88 1.27 0.82 5.37
N LEU A 89 1.46 1.54 4.27
CA LEU A 89 2.73 1.68 3.59
C LEU A 89 3.21 3.13 3.66
N ARG A 90 4.50 3.32 3.87
CA ARG A 90 5.19 4.56 3.55
C ARG A 90 5.76 4.45 2.14
N LEU A 91 5.38 5.40 1.30
CA LEU A 91 5.78 5.45 -0.09
C LEU A 91 6.54 6.75 -0.36
N SER A 92 7.39 6.75 -1.39
CA SER A 92 8.04 7.94 -1.91
C SER A 92 7.82 8.08 -3.42
N LEU A 93 7.86 9.33 -3.88
CA LEU A 93 7.86 9.66 -5.30
C LEU A 93 8.83 10.79 -5.56
N GLN A 94 9.79 10.56 -6.47
CA GLN A 94 10.59 11.64 -7.04
C GLN A 94 9.74 12.43 -8.03
N THR A 95 9.64 13.73 -7.80
CA THR A 95 8.62 14.56 -8.41
C THR A 95 9.08 16.01 -8.60
N THR A 96 8.23 16.80 -9.24
CA THR A 96 8.35 18.27 -9.39
C THR A 96 7.18 18.95 -8.67
N ASP A 97 7.27 20.25 -8.41
CA ASP A 97 6.21 21.01 -7.74
C ASP A 97 4.83 20.85 -8.39
N LYS A 98 4.77 20.75 -9.73
CA LYS A 98 3.51 20.51 -10.44
C LYS A 98 2.88 19.18 -10.05
N VAL A 99 3.69 18.12 -9.99
CA VAL A 99 3.21 16.77 -9.70
C VAL A 99 2.91 16.61 -8.20
N GLU A 100 3.62 17.31 -7.31
CA GLU A 100 3.22 17.40 -5.90
C GLU A 100 1.82 18.04 -5.74
N LYS A 101 1.56 19.14 -6.45
CA LYS A 101 0.21 19.75 -6.45
C LYS A 101 -0.84 18.78 -6.99
N GLU A 102 -0.53 18.02 -8.04
CA GLU A 102 -1.43 16.96 -8.54
C GLU A 102 -1.71 15.89 -7.49
N LEU A 103 -0.71 15.44 -6.71
CA LEU A 103 -0.88 14.46 -5.64
C LEU A 103 -1.79 14.99 -4.51
N LYS A 104 -1.70 16.29 -4.21
CA LYS A 104 -2.55 16.93 -3.19
C LYS A 104 -3.99 17.15 -3.65
N MET A 105 -4.21 17.34 -4.95
CA MET A 105 -5.53 17.64 -5.52
C MET A 105 -6.29 16.40 -5.98
N ASN A 106 -5.63 15.27 -6.20
CA ASN A 106 -6.24 14.06 -6.74
C ASN A 106 -6.18 12.90 -5.74
N SER A 107 -7.23 12.08 -5.73
CA SER A 107 -7.22 10.80 -5.03
C SER A 107 -6.55 9.74 -5.89
N PHE A 108 -5.37 9.27 -5.49
CA PHE A 108 -4.70 8.12 -6.10
C PHE A 108 -5.06 6.83 -5.36
N ARG A 109 -5.41 5.79 -6.12
CA ARG A 109 -5.89 4.50 -5.62
C ARG A 109 -5.29 3.36 -6.42
N LEU A 110 -5.24 2.16 -5.85
CA LEU A 110 -4.96 0.94 -6.59
C LEU A 110 -5.97 0.77 -7.73
N PRO A 111 -5.52 0.29 -8.90
CA PRO A 111 -6.40 0.09 -10.04
C PRO A 111 -7.44 -0.98 -9.75
N LYS A 112 -8.69 -0.73 -10.16
CA LYS A 112 -9.74 -1.74 -10.11
C LYS A 112 -9.46 -2.87 -11.09
N SER A 113 -9.89 -4.08 -10.74
CA SER A 113 -9.91 -5.21 -11.68
C SER A 113 -10.91 -4.92 -12.80
N MET A 114 -10.52 -5.22 -14.04
CA MET A 114 -11.40 -5.09 -15.21
C MET A 114 -12.57 -6.10 -15.19
N ILE A 115 -12.48 -7.14 -14.37
CA ILE A 115 -13.40 -8.29 -14.42
C ILE A 115 -14.55 -8.16 -13.41
N HIS A 116 -14.32 -7.56 -12.23
CA HIS A 116 -15.27 -7.65 -11.11
C HIS A 116 -15.59 -6.34 -10.37
N ASP A 117 -15.23 -5.16 -10.91
CA ASP A 117 -15.40 -3.83 -10.26
C ASP A 117 -14.83 -3.73 -8.81
N HIS A 118 -14.09 -4.74 -8.38
CA HIS A 118 -13.38 -4.82 -7.12
C HIS A 118 -11.89 -4.63 -7.34
N THR A 119 -11.20 -4.08 -6.35
CA THR A 119 -9.75 -3.93 -6.39
C THR A 119 -9.12 -5.20 -5.84
N VAL A 120 -8.28 -5.84 -6.64
CA VAL A 120 -7.43 -6.95 -6.20
C VAL A 120 -5.99 -6.46 -6.24
N TRP A 121 -5.32 -6.56 -5.10
CA TRP A 121 -3.92 -6.23 -4.98
C TRP A 121 -3.09 -7.51 -4.92
N VAL A 122 -2.11 -7.59 -5.81
CA VAL A 122 -1.09 -8.65 -5.80
C VAL A 122 0.07 -8.13 -4.98
N ILE A 123 0.28 -8.70 -3.80
CA ILE A 123 1.40 -8.38 -2.91
C ILE A 123 2.51 -9.40 -3.20
N PRO A 124 3.66 -8.98 -3.74
CA PRO A 124 4.80 -9.87 -3.94
C PRO A 124 5.30 -10.38 -2.58
N THR A 125 5.54 -11.68 -2.48
CA THR A 125 6.14 -12.30 -1.30
C THR A 125 7.33 -13.17 -1.69
N ILE A 126 8.14 -13.57 -0.71
CA ILE A 126 9.30 -14.45 -0.91
C ILE A 126 8.97 -15.85 -1.46
N SER A 127 7.72 -16.30 -1.38
CA SER A 127 7.33 -17.65 -1.82
C SER A 127 6.37 -17.59 -3.01
N HIS A 128 5.16 -17.09 -2.78
CA HIS A 128 4.11 -16.96 -3.78
C HIS A 128 3.41 -15.61 -3.61
N PRO A 129 3.07 -14.90 -4.70
CA PRO A 129 2.31 -13.66 -4.58
C PRO A 129 1.01 -13.88 -3.82
N ALA A 130 0.73 -13.01 -2.85
CA ALA A 130 -0.54 -13.01 -2.13
C ALA A 130 -1.56 -12.15 -2.89
N PHE A 131 -2.76 -12.71 -3.10
CA PHE A 131 -3.85 -12.01 -3.74
C PHE A 131 -4.84 -11.57 -2.67
N VAL A 132 -4.96 -10.26 -2.47
CA VAL A 132 -5.86 -9.69 -1.47
C VAL A 132 -6.90 -8.79 -2.15
N SER A 133 -8.13 -8.84 -1.68
CA SER A 133 -9.15 -7.87 -2.10
C SER A 133 -9.00 -6.61 -1.25
N VAL A 134 -9.10 -5.44 -1.87
CA VAL A 134 -9.04 -4.14 -1.19
C VAL A 134 -10.44 -3.57 -1.08
N THR A 135 -10.93 -3.40 0.15
CA THR A 135 -12.31 -2.94 0.42
C THR A 135 -12.37 -1.43 0.60
N SER A 136 -11.33 -0.83 1.16
CA SER A 136 -11.16 0.61 1.26
C SER A 136 -9.68 0.98 1.16
N GLN A 137 -9.41 2.23 0.78
CA GLN A 137 -8.05 2.73 0.65
C GLN A 137 -8.01 4.26 0.72
N SER A 138 -6.92 4.81 1.23
CA SER A 138 -6.63 6.24 1.24
C SER A 138 -5.15 6.51 1.01
N LEU A 139 -4.85 7.70 0.51
CA LEU A 139 -3.49 8.19 0.34
C LEU A 139 -3.37 9.56 1.04
N HIS A 140 -2.40 9.69 1.92
CA HIS A 140 -2.11 10.90 2.67
C HIS A 140 -0.73 11.43 2.30
N VAL A 141 -0.68 12.65 1.73
CA VAL A 141 0.58 13.28 1.34
C VAL A 141 1.21 13.96 2.54
N ILE A 142 2.47 13.63 2.83
CA ILE A 142 3.27 14.38 3.80
C ILE A 142 3.89 15.57 3.03
N PRO A 143 3.66 16.82 3.46
CA PRO A 143 4.36 17.95 2.89
C PRO A 143 5.87 17.74 3.03
N ALA A 144 6.63 17.96 1.96
CA ALA A 144 8.09 17.90 2.05
C ALA A 144 8.55 18.91 3.11
N VAL A 145 9.06 18.41 4.25
CA VAL A 145 9.78 19.27 5.19
C VAL A 145 11.08 19.62 4.47
N GLU A 146 11.28 20.91 4.15
CA GLU A 146 12.57 21.39 3.70
C GLU A 146 13.60 20.90 4.71
N LYS A 147 14.51 20.01 4.29
CA LYS A 147 15.67 19.66 5.09
C LYS A 147 16.50 20.94 5.20
N VAL A 148 16.25 21.73 6.24
CA VAL A 148 17.08 22.87 6.58
C VAL A 148 18.46 22.31 6.88
N ALA A 149 19.37 22.45 5.92
CA ALA A 149 20.77 22.15 6.11
C ALA A 149 21.30 23.14 7.15
N VAL A 150 21.29 22.74 8.42
CA VAL A 150 21.99 23.47 9.48
C VAL A 150 23.48 23.25 9.23
N TYR A 151 24.05 24.09 8.37
CA TYR A 151 25.50 24.30 8.35
C TYR A 151 25.85 25.09 9.60
N SER A 152 26.19 24.39 10.68
CA SER A 152 26.96 24.98 11.77
C SER A 152 28.33 25.35 11.23
N LYS A 153 28.50 26.62 10.83
CA LYS A 153 29.81 27.26 10.79
C LYS A 153 30.32 27.29 12.24
N VAL A 154 31.20 26.37 12.58
CA VAL A 154 32.08 26.55 13.74
C VAL A 154 33.27 27.34 13.21
N GLY A 155 33.29 28.63 13.54
CA GLY A 155 34.47 29.48 13.43
C GLY A 155 35.40 29.29 14.61
#